data_AF-A0A1G8RW02-F1
#
_entry.id   AF-A0A1G8RW02-F1
#
_cell.length_a   1.000
_cell.length_b   1.000
_cell.length_c   1.000
_cell.angle_alpha   90.00
_cell.angle_beta   90.00
_cell.angle_gamma   90.00
#
_symmetry.space_group_name_H-M   'P 1'
#
loop_
_entity.id
_entity.type
_entity.pdbx_description
1 polymer ?
#
loop_
_entity_poly.entity_id
_entity_poly.type
_entity_poly.pdbx_seq_one_letter_code
_entity_poly.pdbx_strand_id
1 'polypeptide(L)'
;MPSGTLSARLTPLFAVVTLPLGILAALFVSLPAAAAVFVVGWLLLTPASAILFGPPEPGPEWADDEVNDLVEERMKEAMDEQDSSADPVEELRERYARGEIDEVELERRLDALLEAEDVSQNNTERIERAVENLDTDTETPEDLLTDRE
;
A
#
# COMPACT_ATOMS: atom_id res chain seq x y z
N MET A 1 -10.66 -4.04 43.91
CA MET A 1 -10.67 -5.09 42.88
C MET A 1 -9.99 -4.51 41.64
N PRO A 2 -8.72 -4.83 41.34
CA PRO A 2 -8.00 -4.27 40.21
C PRO A 2 -8.45 -4.93 38.90
N SER A 3 -9.15 -4.20 38.04
CA SER A 3 -9.59 -4.60 36.70
C SER A 3 -8.58 -4.20 35.61
N GLY A 4 -7.28 -4.31 35.90
CA GLY A 4 -6.19 -3.81 35.03
C GLY A 4 -5.52 -4.87 34.14
N THR A 5 -5.90 -6.14 34.23
CA THR A 5 -5.09 -7.22 33.62
C THR A 5 -5.70 -7.84 32.36
N LEU A 6 -6.92 -7.45 31.96
CA LEU A 6 -7.56 -8.06 30.79
C LEU A 6 -7.05 -7.45 29.48
N SER A 7 -6.96 -6.12 29.39
CA SER A 7 -6.42 -5.42 28.20
C SER A 7 -4.93 -5.72 27.96
N ALA A 8 -4.12 -5.79 29.03
CA ALA A 8 -2.69 -6.09 28.92
C ALA A 8 -2.38 -7.51 28.40
N ARG A 9 -3.35 -8.43 28.49
CA ARG A 9 -3.21 -9.82 28.03
C ARG A 9 -3.78 -10.06 26.63
N LEU A 10 -4.59 -9.14 26.12
CA LEU A 10 -5.24 -9.27 24.81
C LEU A 10 -4.36 -8.75 23.66
N THR A 11 -3.58 -7.69 23.87
CA THR A 11 -2.59 -7.19 22.89
C THR A 11 -1.58 -8.28 22.47
N PRO A 12 -0.94 -9.03 23.38
CA PRO A 12 -0.06 -10.11 22.97
C PRO A 12 -0.83 -11.26 22.31
N LEU A 13 -2.10 -11.51 22.67
CA LEU A 13 -2.89 -12.57 22.07
C LEU A 13 -3.26 -12.25 20.61
N PHE A 14 -3.61 -11.00 20.31
CA PHE A 14 -3.80 -10.53 18.94
C PHE A 14 -2.50 -10.63 18.15
N ALA A 15 -1.39 -10.09 18.67
CA ALA A 15 -0.07 -10.19 18.02
C ALA A 15 0.33 -11.65 17.74
N VAL A 16 0.07 -12.56 18.70
CA VAL A 16 0.35 -14.00 18.57
C VAL A 16 -0.60 -14.70 17.61
N VAL A 17 -1.77 -14.14 17.28
CA VAL A 17 -2.73 -14.74 16.33
C VAL A 17 -2.53 -14.19 14.92
N THR A 18 -2.36 -12.87 14.73
CA THR A 18 -2.18 -12.27 13.40
C THR A 18 -0.82 -12.61 12.78
N LEU A 19 0.23 -12.74 13.59
CA LEU A 19 1.58 -13.02 13.11
C LEU A 19 1.71 -14.41 12.46
N PRO A 20 1.29 -15.52 13.09
CA PRO A 20 1.32 -16.83 12.42
C PRO A 20 0.30 -16.94 11.29
N LEU A 21 -0.84 -16.22 11.32
CA LEU A 21 -1.76 -16.18 10.18
C LEU A 21 -1.13 -15.50 8.96
N GLY A 22 -0.40 -14.39 9.17
CA GLY A 22 0.36 -13.71 8.12
C GLY A 22 1.47 -14.59 7.54
N ILE A 23 2.24 -15.27 8.41
CA ILE A 23 3.27 -16.22 7.97
C ILE A 23 2.66 -17.40 7.22
N LEU A 24 1.54 -17.96 7.69
CA LEU A 24 0.87 -19.09 7.04
C LEU A 24 0.29 -18.69 5.67
N ALA A 25 -0.25 -17.48 5.53
CA ALA A 25 -0.69 -16.93 4.23
C ALA A 25 0.48 -16.73 3.26
N ALA A 26 1.63 -16.24 3.76
CA ALA A 26 2.85 -16.06 2.96
C ALA A 26 3.42 -17.40 2.46
N LEU A 27 3.29 -18.47 3.25
CA LEU A 27 3.80 -19.80 2.90
C LEU A 27 2.85 -20.61 1.98
N PHE A 28 1.53 -20.39 2.03
CA PHE A 28 0.55 -21.27 1.38
C PHE A 28 -0.16 -20.69 0.13
N VAL A 29 -0.12 -19.37 -0.09
CA VAL A 29 -0.94 -18.75 -1.14
C VAL A 29 -0.10 -17.97 -2.16
N SER A 30 0.67 -16.96 -1.71
CA SER A 30 1.63 -16.14 -2.48
C SER A 30 1.91 -14.82 -1.74
N LEU A 31 3.08 -14.19 -1.97
CA LEU A 31 3.44 -12.87 -1.42
C LEU A 31 2.34 -11.79 -1.58
N PRO A 32 1.69 -11.61 -2.76
CA PRO A 32 0.61 -10.64 -2.92
C PRO A 32 -0.65 -10.96 -2.08
N ALA A 33 -1.00 -12.24 -1.90
CA ALA A 33 -2.13 -12.61 -1.07
C ALA A 33 -1.86 -12.35 0.42
N ALA A 34 -0.63 -12.57 0.88
CA ALA A 34 -0.21 -12.24 2.25
C ALA A 34 -0.24 -10.73 2.51
N ALA A 35 0.25 -9.92 1.56
CA ALA A 35 0.17 -8.47 1.61
C ALA A 35 -1.29 -7.98 1.69
N ALA A 36 -2.18 -8.53 0.87
CA ALA A 36 -3.60 -8.19 0.90
C ALA A 36 -4.25 -8.50 2.25
N VAL A 37 -3.98 -9.67 2.83
CA VAL A 37 -4.49 -10.04 4.16
C VAL A 37 -3.93 -9.13 5.26
N PHE A 38 -2.64 -8.76 5.17
CA PHE A 38 -2.01 -7.85 6.12
C PHE A 38 -2.65 -6.45 6.07
N VAL A 39 -2.81 -5.88 4.87
CA VAL A 39 -3.43 -4.56 4.66
C VAL A 39 -4.89 -4.57 5.14
N VAL A 40 -5.69 -5.56 4.75
CA VAL A 40 -7.10 -5.66 5.16
C VAL A 40 -7.21 -5.87 6.67
N GLY A 41 -6.35 -6.72 7.25
CA GLY A 41 -6.30 -6.95 8.69
C GLY A 41 -5.96 -5.68 9.46
N TRP A 42 -4.96 -4.92 9.03
CA TRP A 42 -4.57 -3.65 9.63
C TRP A 42 -5.66 -2.58 9.48
N LEU A 43 -6.24 -2.45 8.28
CA LEU A 43 -7.33 -1.50 7.98
C LEU A 43 -8.56 -1.74 8.85
N LEU A 44 -8.89 -2.99 9.16
CA LEU A 44 -9.99 -3.34 10.07
C LEU A 44 -9.61 -3.15 11.55
N LEU A 45 -8.34 -3.41 11.90
CA LEU A 45 -7.85 -3.31 13.27
C LEU A 45 -7.82 -1.86 13.76
N THR A 46 -7.42 -0.90 12.92
CA THR A 46 -7.33 0.53 13.25
C THR A 46 -8.65 1.11 13.78
N PRO A 47 -9.77 1.10 13.04
CA PRO A 47 -11.05 1.63 13.53
C PRO A 47 -11.64 0.79 14.67
N ALA A 48 -11.41 -0.52 14.68
CA ALA A 48 -11.82 -1.37 15.79
C ALA A 48 -11.12 -0.98 17.10
N SER A 49 -9.84 -0.57 17.04
CA SER A 49 -9.11 -0.07 18.20
C SER A 49 -9.68 1.26 18.70
N ALA A 50 -10.02 2.20 17.82
CA ALA A 50 -10.59 3.50 18.18
C ALA A 50 -11.95 3.36 18.90
N ILE A 51 -12.79 2.41 18.45
CA ILE A 51 -14.07 2.11 19.11
C ILE A 51 -13.86 1.45 20.48
N LEU A 52 -12.87 0.56 20.60
CA LEU A 52 -12.65 -0.23 21.81
C LEU A 52 -11.93 0.55 22.92
N PHE A 53 -11.01 1.44 22.55
CA PHE A 53 -10.20 2.23 23.49
C PHE A 53 -10.71 3.68 23.66
N GLY A 54 -11.64 4.13 22.82
CA GLY A 54 -12.08 5.51 22.74
C GLY A 54 -11.11 6.37 21.93
N PRO A 55 -11.54 7.59 21.51
CA PRO A 55 -10.65 8.49 20.78
C PRO A 55 -9.42 8.81 21.65
N PRO A 56 -8.22 8.86 21.05
CA PRO A 56 -7.05 9.33 21.76
C PRO A 56 -7.37 10.73 22.31
N GLU A 57 -7.10 10.96 23.59
CA GLU A 57 -7.16 12.34 24.10
C GLU A 57 -6.21 13.18 23.25
N PRO A 58 -6.61 14.40 22.86
CA PRO A 58 -5.78 15.24 22.02
C PRO A 58 -4.44 15.41 22.72
N GLY A 59 -3.41 14.79 22.14
CA GLY A 59 -2.04 14.99 22.56
C GLY A 59 -1.68 16.45 22.32
N PRO A 60 -0.60 16.95 22.94
CA PRO A 60 -0.13 18.28 22.59
C PRO A 60 0.25 18.31 21.10
N GLU A 61 -0.12 19.37 20.38
CA GLU A 61 -0.04 19.48 18.90
C GLU A 61 1.30 19.02 18.28
N TRP A 62 2.41 19.15 19.01
CA TRP A 62 3.73 18.70 18.55
C TRP A 62 3.89 17.18 18.42
N ALA A 63 3.03 16.39 19.08
CA ALA A 63 3.04 14.92 18.96
C ALA A 63 2.45 14.45 17.63
N ASP A 64 1.52 15.20 17.05
CA ASP A 64 0.91 14.86 15.77
C ASP A 64 1.86 15.15 14.61
N ASP A 65 2.63 16.24 14.69
CA ASP A 65 3.66 16.60 13.71
C ASP A 65 4.79 15.55 13.67
N GLU A 66 5.30 15.12 14.84
CA GLU A 66 6.37 14.11 14.91
C GLU A 66 5.93 12.75 14.35
N VAL A 67 4.68 12.36 14.56
CA VAL A 67 4.12 11.12 14.00
C VAL A 67 3.95 11.22 12.49
N ASN A 68 3.50 12.37 11.97
CA ASN A 68 3.36 12.57 10.53
C ASN A 68 4.72 12.57 9.81
N ASP A 69 5.73 13.25 10.36
CA ASP A 69 7.07 13.28 9.79
C ASP A 69 7.68 11.86 9.69
N LEU A 70 7.53 11.06 10.76
CA LEU A 70 7.98 9.66 10.78
C LEU A 70 7.25 8.77 9.77
N VAL A 71 5.95 9.02 9.56
CA VAL A 71 5.15 8.28 8.58
C VAL A 71 5.56 8.65 7.16
N GLU A 72 5.77 9.93 6.87
CA GLU A 72 6.25 10.41 5.57
C GLU A 72 7.63 9.81 5.23
N GLU A 73 8.57 9.83 6.17
CA GLU A 73 9.90 9.27 5.97
C GLU A 73 9.85 7.76 5.67
N ARG A 74 9.06 7.01 6.44
CA ARG A 74 8.86 5.56 6.19
C ARG A 74 8.16 5.25 4.89
N MET A 75 7.22 6.09 4.47
CA MET A 75 6.52 5.92 3.20
C MET A 75 7.46 6.18 2.02
N LYS A 76 8.31 7.20 2.13
CA LYS A 76 9.31 7.55 1.13
C LYS A 76 10.37 6.46 0.98
N GLU A 77 10.86 5.92 2.09
CA GLU A 77 11.82 4.80 2.10
C GLU A 77 11.21 3.54 1.44
N ALA A 78 9.94 3.23 1.72
CA ALA A 78 9.24 2.11 1.10
C ALA A 78 9.00 2.29 -0.41
N MET A 79 8.80 3.53 -0.88
CA MET A 79 8.67 3.84 -2.30
C MET A 79 10.02 3.73 -3.02
N ASP A 80 11.11 4.23 -2.42
CA ASP A 80 12.47 4.08 -2.94
C ASP A 80 12.91 2.60 -2.98
N GLU A 81 12.49 1.78 -2.02
CA GLU A 81 12.73 0.33 -2.04
C GLU A 81 11.97 -0.40 -3.15
N GLN A 82 10.84 0.15 -3.60
CA GLN A 82 10.07 -0.39 -4.72
C GLN A 82 10.71 -0.02 -6.08
N ASP A 83 11.30 1.17 -6.18
CA ASP A 83 12.05 1.62 -7.37
C ASP A 83 13.49 1.07 -7.45
N SER A 84 14.08 0.65 -6.33
CA SER A 84 15.45 0.09 -6.28
C SER A 84 15.54 -1.43 -6.47
N SER A 85 14.41 -2.10 -6.77
CA SER A 85 14.43 -3.40 -7.43
C SER A 85 15.12 -3.22 -8.77
N ALA A 86 16.40 -3.60 -8.85
CA ALA A 86 17.24 -3.52 -10.05
C ALA A 86 16.43 -3.82 -11.32
N ASP A 87 16.61 -3.00 -12.36
CA ASP A 87 15.88 -3.12 -13.62
C ASP A 87 15.80 -4.60 -14.03
N PRO A 88 14.59 -5.19 -14.09
CA PRO A 88 14.42 -6.61 -14.41
C PRO A 88 15.13 -7.00 -15.71
N VAL A 89 15.26 -6.06 -16.65
CA VAL A 89 15.98 -6.26 -17.92
C VAL A 89 17.49 -6.41 -17.69
N GLU A 90 18.06 -5.64 -16.76
CA GLU A 90 19.49 -5.67 -16.44
C GLU A 90 19.89 -7.00 -15.79
N GLU A 91 19.06 -7.56 -14.90
CA GLU A 91 19.27 -8.89 -14.32
C GLU A 91 19.27 -9.99 -15.40
N LEU A 92 18.32 -9.91 -16.34
CA LEU A 92 18.25 -10.84 -17.47
C LEU A 92 19.49 -10.79 -18.36
N ARG A 93 20.02 -9.59 -18.65
CA ARG A 93 21.26 -9.42 -19.42
C ARG A 93 22.47 -10.02 -18.72
N GLU A 94 22.56 -9.87 -17.40
CA GLU A 94 23.66 -10.45 -16.62
C GLU A 94 23.64 -12.00 -16.62
N ARG A 95 22.45 -12.61 -16.62
CA ARG A 95 22.30 -14.07 -16.71
C ARG A 95 22.67 -14.61 -18.09
N TYR A 96 22.36 -13.87 -19.15
CA TYR A 96 22.84 -14.19 -20.51
C TYR A 96 24.36 -14.09 -20.61
N ALA A 97 24.96 -13.04 -20.03
CA ALA A 97 26.42 -12.88 -20.01
C ALA A 97 27.13 -14.01 -19.24
N ARG A 98 26.49 -14.58 -18.21
CA ARG A 98 26.94 -15.79 -17.51
C ARG A 98 26.68 -17.10 -18.26
N GLY A 99 25.90 -17.07 -19.34
CA GLY A 99 25.50 -18.26 -20.10
C GLY A 99 24.46 -19.14 -19.39
N GLU A 100 23.72 -18.59 -18.42
CA GLU A 100 22.66 -19.33 -17.70
C GLU A 100 21.35 -19.40 -18.49
N ILE A 101 21.15 -18.46 -19.42
CA ILE A 101 20.04 -18.43 -20.35
C ILE A 101 20.59 -18.30 -21.77
N ASP A 102 19.90 -18.90 -22.73
CA ASP A 102 20.21 -18.72 -24.14
C ASP A 102 19.53 -17.46 -24.71
N GLU A 103 19.91 -17.10 -25.95
CA GLU A 103 19.37 -15.92 -26.66
C GLU A 103 17.84 -16.01 -26.85
N VAL A 104 17.31 -17.20 -27.17
CA VAL A 104 15.88 -17.39 -27.45
C VAL A 104 15.06 -17.23 -26.16
N GLU A 105 15.61 -17.70 -25.04
CA GLU A 105 15.06 -17.54 -23.70
C GLU A 105 15.09 -16.07 -23.25
N LEU A 106 16.17 -15.34 -23.58
CA LEU A 106 16.26 -13.89 -23.36
C LEU A 106 15.19 -13.14 -24.15
N GLU A 107 15.10 -13.37 -25.46
CA GLU A 107 14.13 -12.69 -26.34
C GLU A 107 12.69 -12.92 -25.86
N ARG A 108 12.33 -14.16 -25.52
CA ARG A 108 10.99 -14.50 -25.03
C ARG A 108 10.65 -13.83 -23.70
N ARG A 109 11.62 -13.72 -22.79
CA ARG A 109 11.41 -13.08 -21.47
C ARG A 109 11.46 -11.56 -21.55
N LEU A 110 12.24 -11.00 -22.46
CA LEU A 110 12.28 -9.57 -22.73
C LEU A 110 10.95 -9.10 -23.34
N ASP A 111 10.41 -9.84 -24.30
CA ASP A 111 9.11 -9.56 -24.92
C ASP A 111 7.97 -9.57 -23.89
N ALA A 112 7.99 -10.55 -22.97
CA ALA A 112 7.04 -10.63 -21.88
C ALA A 112 7.15 -9.46 -20.88
N LEU A 113 8.35 -8.93 -20.64
CA LEU A 113 8.56 -7.76 -19.78
C LEU A 113 8.08 -6.47 -20.44
N LEU A 114 8.36 -6.30 -21.75
CA LEU A 114 7.89 -5.15 -22.52
C LEU A 114 6.35 -5.11 -22.61
N GLU A 115 5.70 -6.26 -22.84
CA GLU A 115 4.23 -6.34 -22.86
C GLU A 115 3.62 -5.93 -21.50
N ALA A 116 4.26 -6.34 -20.40
CA ALA A 116 3.81 -5.97 -19.06
C ALA A 116 3.98 -4.47 -18.76
N GLU A 117 5.08 -3.86 -19.22
CA GLU A 117 5.34 -2.42 -19.07
C GLU A 117 4.33 -1.58 -19.86
N ASP A 118 4.05 -1.94 -21.11
CA ASP A 118 3.05 -1.26 -21.95
C ASP A 118 1.66 -1.27 -21.29
N VAL A 119 1.25 -2.40 -20.70
CA VAL A 119 -0.01 -2.52 -19.97
C VAL A 119 -0.01 -1.65 -18.71
N SER A 120 1.11 -1.61 -17.99
CA SER A 120 1.28 -0.78 -16.79
C SER A 120 1.17 0.71 -17.10
N GLN A 121 1.89 1.19 -18.12
CA GLN A 121 1.87 2.59 -18.57
C GLN A 121 0.45 3.01 -19.01
N ASN A 122 -0.23 2.16 -19.80
CA ASN A 122 -1.61 2.43 -20.22
C ASN A 122 -2.56 2.56 -19.02
N ASN A 123 -2.40 1.72 -18.00
CA ASN A 123 -3.22 1.77 -16.80
C ASN A 123 -2.97 3.06 -15.99
N THR A 124 -1.71 3.46 -15.84
CA THR A 124 -1.33 4.72 -15.17
C THR A 124 -1.94 5.93 -15.87
N GLU A 125 -1.81 6.03 -17.20
CA GLU A 125 -2.42 7.12 -17.97
C GLU A 125 -3.94 7.17 -17.85
N ARG A 126 -4.59 6.01 -17.74
CA ARG A 126 -6.05 5.93 -17.53
C ARG A 126 -6.46 6.43 -16.16
N ILE A 127 -5.66 6.15 -15.14
CA ILE A 127 -5.88 6.65 -13.78
C ILE A 127 -5.66 8.17 -13.73
N GLU A 128 -4.58 8.67 -14.32
CA GLU A 128 -4.28 10.10 -14.38
C GLU A 128 -5.39 10.89 -15.06
N ARG A 129 -5.89 10.42 -16.22
CA ARG A 129 -7.07 11.02 -16.88
C ARG A 129 -8.33 10.96 -16.02
N ALA A 130 -8.51 9.93 -15.21
CA ALA A 130 -9.67 9.83 -14.33
C ALA A 130 -9.58 10.84 -13.17
N VAL A 131 -8.37 11.09 -12.66
CA VAL A 131 -8.10 12.10 -11.63
C VAL A 131 -8.29 13.51 -12.18
N GLU A 132 -7.76 13.81 -13.37
CA GLU A 132 -7.91 15.13 -14.02
C GLU A 132 -9.37 15.49 -14.31
N ASN A 133 -10.18 14.51 -14.72
CA ASN A 133 -11.62 14.72 -14.93
C ASN A 133 -12.39 14.95 -13.62
N LEU A 134 -11.91 14.44 -12.49
CA LEU A 134 -12.54 14.65 -11.18
C LEU A 134 -12.37 16.09 -10.69
N ASP A 135 -11.24 16.74 -11.00
CA ASP A 135 -10.98 18.14 -10.64
C ASP A 135 -11.79 19.15 -11.49
N THR A 136 -12.27 18.75 -12.66
CA THR A 136 -12.98 19.66 -13.59
C THR A 136 -14.49 19.77 -13.31
N ASP A 137 -15.09 18.82 -12.59
CA ASP A 137 -16.55 18.78 -12.32
C ASP A 137 -17.00 19.64 -11.11
N THR A 138 -16.10 20.38 -10.46
CA THR A 138 -16.43 21.32 -9.36
C THR A 138 -16.63 22.77 -9.79
N GLU A 139 -16.88 23.06 -11.07
CA GLU A 139 -17.45 24.35 -11.46
C GLU A 139 -18.96 24.36 -11.22
N THR A 140 -19.29 24.73 -9.99
CA THR A 140 -20.62 25.06 -9.48
C THR A 140 -21.44 25.89 -10.49
N PRO A 141 -22.60 25.42 -10.98
CA PRO A 141 -23.56 26.29 -11.64
C PRO A 141 -24.27 27.16 -10.59
N GLU A 142 -23.60 28.22 -10.12
CA GLU A 142 -24.16 29.26 -9.23
C GLU A 142 -25.07 30.24 -10.00
N ASP A 143 -26.05 29.78 -10.78
CA ASP A 143 -26.89 30.75 -11.51
C ASP A 143 -28.36 30.36 -11.71
N LEU A 144 -28.92 29.56 -10.80
CA LEU A 144 -30.36 29.33 -10.75
C LEU A 144 -30.83 29.34 -9.30
N LEU A 145 -31.21 30.53 -8.80
CA LEU A 145 -32.29 30.79 -7.82
C LEU A 145 -32.03 32.10 -7.03
N THR A 146 -32.19 33.25 -7.68
CA THR A 146 -32.65 34.48 -7.00
C THR A 146 -33.47 35.27 -8.00
N ASP A 147 -34.68 34.79 -8.26
CA ASP A 147 -35.74 35.63 -8.82
C ASP A 147 -37.09 35.16 -8.27
N ARG A 148 -37.34 35.50 -7.01
CA ARG A 148 -38.69 35.53 -6.45
C ARG A 148 -38.72 36.39 -5.19
N GLU A 149 -38.94 37.69 -5.36
CA GLU A 149 -39.68 38.54 -4.42
C GLU A 149 -40.65 39.44 -5.18
#